data_AF-A0A6N9QGV4-F1
#
_entry.id   AF-A0A6N9QGV4-F1
#
_cell.length_a   1.000
_cell.length_b   1.000
_cell.length_c   1.000
_cell.angle_alpha   90.00
_cell.angle_beta   90.00
_cell.angle_gamma   90.00
#
_symmetry.space_group_name_H-M   'P 1'
#
loop_
_entity.id
_entity.type
_entity.pdbx_description
1 polymer ?
#
loop_
_entity_poly.entity_id
_entity_poly.type
_entity_poly.pdbx_seq_one_letter_code
_entity_poly.pdbx_strand_id
1 'polypeptide(L)'
;MAETDSKKFTATATINGTDEVIASEYEVTWDSNNDAVKMEKNVASVVTQLEADETATITVSVSAAELDEPLTDTVELTVKKAAVETPDPADVSAAEAVEKLINDLPAADDITLENKADVEAARAAYEKLNGVAKALVSEDAVAKLEAAEKQIADLEKAENDAAAAKKAADDAAKLINDLPAADKLTLADKAKVDAAKKAYDALSADAKALVSKEAKDKLDKAVAKIAELEKADTNKKDDPTKDTGSTTVAPKVGEKKVVSGVTYQVAKNNTVTYQKPKKNAKKITIPATVKINGKTYKVTAVAKNAFKGNKKVKTVKVGKNVTSIGASAFQNCKALTTVTLPAKTKTIGKNAFANSKKLKKIVIKSTKMTKKTIKNGAFKKVSKKVTVDVPNKKAKTYKKLFQKKGLPKACKVK
;
A
#
# COMPACT_ATOMS: atom_id res chain seq x y z
N MET A 1 -76.09 -0.05 3.58
CA MET A 1 -74.72 -0.28 4.08
C MET A 1 -74.78 0.09 5.54
N ALA A 2 -74.74 -0.90 6.44
CA ALA A 2 -74.64 -0.62 7.87
C ALA A 2 -73.18 -0.23 8.14
N GLU A 3 -72.95 0.96 8.67
CA GLU A 3 -71.63 1.39 9.13
C GLU A 3 -71.28 0.54 10.36
N THR A 4 -70.23 -0.27 10.25
CA THR A 4 -69.60 -0.91 11.41
C THR A 4 -68.73 0.14 12.10
N ASP A 5 -69.17 0.64 13.26
CA ASP A 5 -68.36 1.49 14.11
C ASP A 5 -67.21 0.66 14.72
N SER A 6 -65.95 1.00 14.42
CA SER A 6 -64.79 0.48 15.15
C SER A 6 -64.43 1.44 16.29
N LYS A 7 -64.33 0.91 17.51
CA LYS A 7 -63.80 1.64 18.66
C LYS A 7 -62.50 0.97 19.08
N LYS A 8 -61.47 1.78 19.34
CA LYS A 8 -60.19 1.31 19.89
C LYS A 8 -60.32 1.18 21.39
N PHE A 9 -59.93 0.02 21.92
CA PHE A 9 -59.88 -0.23 23.35
C PHE A 9 -58.45 -0.60 23.76
N THR A 10 -58.14 -0.29 25.01
CA THR A 10 -56.96 -0.84 25.68
C THR A 10 -57.31 -2.23 26.18
N ALA A 11 -56.61 -3.26 25.68
CA ALA A 11 -56.75 -4.62 26.19
C ALA A 11 -55.45 -5.06 26.86
N THR A 12 -55.54 -5.98 27.81
CA THR A 12 -54.39 -6.67 28.37
C THR A 12 -54.28 -8.05 27.74
N ALA A 13 -53.08 -8.41 27.30
CA ALA A 13 -52.79 -9.75 26.79
C ALA A 13 -51.72 -10.43 27.65
N THR A 14 -52.01 -11.66 28.09
CA THR A 14 -51.14 -12.49 28.93
C THR A 14 -50.74 -13.76 28.18
N ILE A 15 -49.50 -14.22 28.36
CA ILE A 15 -49.01 -15.49 27.80
C ILE A 15 -49.05 -16.54 28.90
N ASN A 16 -49.70 -17.69 28.67
CA ASN A 16 -49.73 -18.81 29.62
C ASN A 16 -50.22 -18.42 31.04
N GLY A 17 -51.03 -17.36 31.15
CA GLY A 17 -51.53 -16.85 32.42
C GLY A 17 -50.51 -16.06 33.26
N THR A 18 -49.37 -15.65 32.70
CA THR A 18 -48.45 -14.73 33.38
C THR A 18 -48.94 -13.28 33.28
N ASP A 19 -48.80 -12.50 34.36
CA ASP A 19 -49.23 -11.08 34.44
C ASP A 19 -48.43 -10.11 33.54
N GLU A 20 -47.67 -10.61 32.57
CA GLU A 20 -46.81 -9.81 31.70
C GLU A 20 -47.59 -9.31 30.47
N VAL A 21 -47.91 -8.01 30.45
CA VAL A 21 -48.70 -7.37 29.39
C VAL A 21 -47.86 -7.14 28.14
N ILE A 22 -48.15 -7.90 27.07
CA ILE A 22 -47.37 -7.90 25.81
C ILE A 22 -47.88 -6.95 24.71
N ALA A 23 -49.10 -6.39 24.87
CA ALA A 23 -49.68 -5.40 23.97
C ALA A 23 -50.74 -4.57 24.71
N SER A 24 -50.89 -3.29 24.35
CA SER A 24 -51.77 -2.34 25.05
C SER A 24 -52.90 -1.75 24.18
N GLU A 25 -52.95 -2.05 22.88
CA GLU A 25 -53.97 -1.52 21.97
C GLU A 25 -54.49 -2.62 21.04
N TYR A 26 -55.80 -2.84 21.07
CA TYR A 26 -56.52 -3.74 20.18
C TYR A 26 -57.70 -3.00 19.54
N GLU A 27 -57.96 -3.28 18.28
CA GLU A 27 -59.14 -2.74 17.59
C GLU A 27 -60.26 -3.78 17.66
N VAL A 28 -61.38 -3.39 18.27
CA VAL A 28 -62.57 -4.25 18.41
C VAL A 28 -63.62 -3.73 17.43
N THR A 29 -64.12 -4.62 16.58
CA THR A 29 -65.21 -4.31 15.66
C THR A 29 -66.53 -4.86 16.20
N TRP A 30 -67.54 -4.01 16.23
CA TRP A 30 -68.90 -4.34 16.68
C TRP A 30 -69.80 -4.58 15.46
N ASP A 31 -70.78 -5.47 15.59
CA ASP A 31 -71.86 -5.58 14.59
C ASP A 31 -72.99 -4.57 14.86
N SER A 32 -74.00 -4.62 14.00
CA SER A 32 -75.18 -3.76 14.07
C SER A 32 -76.03 -3.94 15.33
N ASN A 33 -75.80 -4.98 16.14
CA ASN A 33 -76.45 -5.17 17.43
C ASN A 33 -75.61 -4.66 18.60
N ASN A 34 -74.45 -4.05 18.31
CA ASN A 34 -73.45 -3.67 19.31
C ASN A 34 -72.88 -4.88 20.07
N ASP A 35 -72.87 -6.04 19.42
CA ASP A 35 -72.17 -7.23 19.90
C ASP A 35 -70.74 -7.21 19.33
N ALA A 36 -69.75 -7.60 20.14
CA ALA A 36 -68.35 -7.64 19.69
C ALA A 36 -68.15 -8.83 18.74
N VAL A 37 -67.76 -8.58 17.49
CA VAL A 37 -67.74 -9.62 16.44
C VAL A 37 -66.33 -10.04 16.03
N LYS A 38 -65.30 -9.22 16.30
CA LYS A 38 -63.93 -9.60 15.98
C LYS A 38 -62.90 -8.83 16.81
N MET A 39 -61.94 -9.55 17.38
CA MET A 39 -60.68 -9.01 17.90
C MET A 39 -59.55 -9.47 16.96
N GLU A 40 -58.86 -8.56 16.29
CA GLU A 40 -57.70 -8.92 15.45
C GLU A 40 -56.38 -8.79 16.22
N LYS A 41 -55.61 -9.88 16.23
CA LYS A 41 -54.41 -10.07 17.06
C LYS A 41 -53.15 -9.59 16.35
N ASN A 42 -52.34 -8.75 17.01
CA ASN A 42 -50.96 -8.47 16.55
C ASN A 42 -49.99 -9.52 17.14
N VAL A 43 -49.80 -10.64 16.44
CA VAL A 43 -49.09 -11.83 16.94
C VAL A 43 -47.55 -11.70 16.91
N ALA A 44 -47.02 -10.70 16.21
CA ALA A 44 -45.61 -10.65 15.83
C ALA A 44 -44.63 -10.49 17.00
N SER A 45 -45.00 -9.79 18.08
CA SER A 45 -44.15 -9.63 19.28
C SER A 45 -44.06 -10.90 20.13
N VAL A 46 -45.07 -11.77 20.06
CA VAL A 46 -45.18 -12.94 20.92
C VAL A 46 -44.31 -14.10 20.44
N VAL A 47 -44.20 -14.27 19.12
CA VAL A 47 -43.35 -15.30 18.52
C VAL A 47 -41.88 -15.13 18.92
N THR A 48 -41.43 -13.90 19.22
CA THR A 48 -40.04 -13.63 19.63
C THR A 48 -39.75 -13.93 21.10
N GLN A 49 -40.76 -14.15 21.94
CA GLN A 49 -40.60 -14.45 23.37
C GLN A 49 -40.70 -15.95 23.70
N LEU A 50 -41.15 -16.78 22.75
CA LEU A 50 -41.29 -18.22 22.93
C LEU A 50 -40.01 -18.96 22.54
N GLU A 51 -39.63 -19.95 23.35
CA GLU A 51 -38.58 -20.88 22.97
C GLU A 51 -39.11 -21.91 21.96
N ALA A 52 -38.21 -22.56 21.22
CA ALA A 52 -38.62 -23.52 20.20
C ALA A 52 -39.27 -24.77 20.86
N ASP A 53 -40.34 -25.28 20.24
CA ASP A 53 -41.20 -26.38 20.73
C ASP A 53 -42.13 -26.03 21.91
N GLU A 54 -42.29 -24.74 22.21
CA GLU A 54 -43.24 -24.27 23.21
C GLU A 54 -44.63 -24.00 22.60
N THR A 55 -45.67 -24.36 23.37
CA THR A 55 -47.07 -24.02 23.06
C THR A 55 -47.49 -22.91 24.00
N ALA A 56 -48.08 -21.84 23.46
CA ALA A 56 -48.48 -20.68 24.23
C ALA A 56 -49.95 -20.33 24.01
N THR A 57 -50.67 -20.16 25.11
CA THR A 57 -52.05 -19.66 25.10
C THR A 57 -52.03 -18.17 25.38
N ILE A 58 -52.60 -17.39 24.46
CA ILE A 58 -52.73 -15.94 24.64
C ILE A 58 -54.18 -15.62 24.95
N THR A 59 -54.39 -15.05 26.14
CA THR A 59 -55.70 -14.54 26.55
C THR A 59 -55.69 -13.03 26.40
N VAL A 60 -56.66 -12.50 25.67
CA VAL A 60 -56.91 -11.06 25.53
C VAL A 60 -58.15 -10.72 26.33
N SER A 61 -58.05 -9.74 27.23
CA SER A 61 -59.18 -9.26 28.03
C SER A 61 -59.38 -7.77 27.81
N VAL A 62 -60.61 -7.39 27.45
CA VAL A 62 -61.04 -6.00 27.30
C VAL A 62 -62.00 -5.67 28.43
N SER A 63 -61.64 -4.69 29.25
CA SER A 63 -62.54 -4.09 30.24
C SER A 63 -62.76 -2.62 29.89
N ALA A 64 -64.01 -2.22 29.74
CA ALA A 64 -64.40 -0.84 29.48
C ALA A 64 -65.58 -0.48 30.39
N ALA A 65 -65.64 0.76 30.86
CA ALA A 65 -66.68 1.23 31.77
C ALA A 65 -68.11 1.17 31.17
N GLU A 66 -68.21 1.01 29.85
CA GLU A 66 -69.47 0.90 29.11
C GLU A 66 -69.92 -0.58 28.91
N LEU A 67 -69.15 -1.57 29.36
CA LEU A 67 -69.47 -2.99 29.23
C LEU A 67 -69.94 -3.56 30.57
N ASP A 68 -71.10 -4.21 30.57
CA ASP A 68 -71.66 -4.87 31.78
C ASP A 68 -70.79 -6.05 32.25
N GLU A 69 -70.06 -6.70 31.34
CA GLU A 69 -69.08 -7.77 31.63
C GLU A 69 -67.82 -7.65 30.75
N PRO A 70 -66.63 -8.02 31.25
CA PRO A 70 -65.40 -7.99 30.45
C PRO A 70 -65.43 -9.02 29.33
N LEU A 71 -65.02 -8.62 28.12
CA LEU A 71 -64.90 -9.52 26.98
C LEU A 71 -63.53 -10.21 26.99
N THR A 72 -63.52 -11.53 26.86
CA THR A 72 -62.29 -12.34 26.81
C THR A 72 -62.25 -13.21 25.57
N ASP A 73 -61.11 -13.23 24.88
CA ASP A 73 -60.85 -14.13 23.75
C ASP A 73 -59.49 -14.83 23.91
N THR A 74 -59.39 -16.09 23.48
CA THR A 74 -58.20 -16.93 23.67
C THR A 74 -57.71 -17.49 22.35
N VAL A 75 -56.40 -17.35 22.08
CA VAL A 75 -55.77 -17.87 20.87
C VAL A 75 -54.52 -18.68 21.23
N GLU A 76 -54.50 -19.95 20.85
CA GLU A 76 -53.34 -20.84 20.99
C GLU A 76 -52.33 -20.67 19.82
N LEU A 77 -51.05 -20.71 20.14
CA LEU A 77 -49.94 -20.67 19.19
C LEU A 77 -48.93 -21.77 19.51
N THR A 78 -48.35 -22.36 18.47
CA THR A 78 -47.29 -23.37 18.60
C THR A 78 -46.07 -22.97 17.78
N VAL A 79 -44.90 -22.90 18.41
CA VAL A 79 -43.61 -22.67 17.72
C VAL A 79 -42.89 -24.02 17.59
N LYS A 80 -42.58 -24.48 16.37
CA LYS A 80 -41.86 -25.75 16.15
C LYS A 80 -40.38 -25.51 15.82
N LYS A 81 -39.48 -26.28 16.43
CA LYS A 81 -38.05 -26.28 16.13
C LYS A 81 -37.76 -26.90 14.76
N ALA A 82 -36.89 -26.26 13.97
CA ALA A 82 -36.34 -26.88 12.78
C ALA A 82 -35.30 -27.95 13.18
N ALA A 83 -35.41 -29.17 12.64
CA ALA A 83 -34.51 -30.27 12.94
C ALA A 83 -33.05 -29.94 12.56
N VAL A 84 -32.12 -30.12 13.49
CA VAL A 84 -30.67 -30.10 13.21
C VAL A 84 -30.29 -31.50 12.74
N GLU A 85 -30.01 -31.67 11.45
CA GLU A 85 -29.47 -32.93 10.93
C GLU A 85 -28.10 -33.21 11.57
N THR A 86 -27.96 -34.40 12.19
CA THR A 86 -26.67 -34.89 12.66
C THR A 86 -25.75 -35.15 11.45
N PRO A 87 -24.45 -34.78 11.50
CA PRO A 87 -23.53 -34.99 10.39
C PRO A 87 -23.46 -36.47 9.95
N ASP A 88 -23.31 -36.71 8.66
CA ASP A 88 -23.14 -38.06 8.10
C ASP A 88 -21.85 -38.70 8.68
N PRO A 89 -21.88 -39.98 9.15
CA PRO A 89 -20.69 -40.69 9.61
C PRO A 89 -19.50 -40.70 8.62
N ALA A 90 -19.77 -40.63 7.31
CA ALA A 90 -18.74 -40.52 6.28
C ALA A 90 -18.00 -39.17 6.33
N ASP A 91 -18.72 -38.08 6.64
CA ASP A 91 -18.14 -36.74 6.79
C ASP A 91 -17.28 -36.64 8.05
N VAL A 92 -17.73 -37.27 9.14
CA VAL A 92 -16.96 -37.39 10.39
C VAL A 92 -15.66 -38.16 10.14
N SER A 93 -15.76 -39.34 9.52
CA SER A 93 -14.59 -40.20 9.24
C SER A 93 -13.58 -39.51 8.31
N ALA A 94 -14.07 -38.75 7.32
CA ALA A 94 -13.22 -38.01 6.40
C ALA A 94 -12.51 -36.82 7.10
N ALA A 95 -13.22 -36.10 7.98
CA ALA A 95 -12.64 -35.02 8.77
C ALA A 95 -11.55 -35.53 9.72
N GLU A 96 -11.80 -36.62 10.46
CA GLU A 96 -10.82 -37.23 11.37
C GLU A 96 -9.54 -37.68 10.64
N ALA A 97 -9.69 -38.28 9.44
CA ALA A 97 -8.54 -38.69 8.65
C ALA A 97 -7.68 -37.50 8.20
N VAL A 98 -8.31 -36.39 7.79
CA VAL A 98 -7.60 -35.16 7.43
C VAL A 98 -6.95 -34.51 8.65
N GLU A 99 -7.64 -34.47 9.78
CA GLU A 99 -7.13 -33.90 11.03
C GLU A 99 -5.90 -34.67 11.52
N LYS A 100 -5.90 -36.00 11.41
CA LYS A 100 -4.73 -36.82 11.70
C LYS A 100 -3.53 -36.45 10.80
N LEU A 101 -3.75 -36.31 9.49
CA LEU A 101 -2.67 -35.92 8.55
C LEU A 101 -2.06 -34.56 8.94
N ILE A 102 -2.89 -33.60 9.33
CA ILE A 102 -2.44 -32.28 9.77
C ILE A 102 -1.69 -32.37 11.10
N ASN A 103 -2.17 -33.17 12.05
CA ASN A 103 -1.56 -33.34 13.35
C ASN A 103 -0.21 -34.08 13.27
N ASP A 104 -0.02 -34.95 12.30
CA ASP A 104 1.24 -35.64 12.02
C ASP A 104 2.33 -34.69 11.45
N LEU A 105 1.98 -33.48 10.97
CA LEU A 105 2.96 -32.48 10.54
C LEU A 105 3.84 -32.00 11.71
N PRO A 106 5.12 -31.68 11.49
CA PRO A 106 5.96 -31.02 12.50
C PRO A 106 5.36 -29.71 13.01
N ALA A 107 5.83 -29.25 14.18
CA ALA A 107 5.52 -27.91 14.65
C ALA A 107 6.03 -26.86 13.65
N ALA A 108 5.34 -25.72 13.55
CA ALA A 108 5.65 -24.72 12.53
C ALA A 108 7.11 -24.23 12.54
N ASP A 109 7.74 -24.15 13.71
CA ASP A 109 9.15 -23.74 13.83
C ASP A 109 10.14 -24.84 13.40
N ASP A 110 9.72 -26.11 13.39
CA ASP A 110 10.51 -27.29 12.99
C ASP A 110 10.28 -27.70 11.52
N ILE A 111 9.32 -27.07 10.84
CA ILE A 111 9.06 -27.30 9.42
C ILE A 111 10.28 -26.90 8.59
N THR A 112 10.69 -27.79 7.69
CA THR A 112 11.74 -27.57 6.70
C THR A 112 11.20 -27.77 5.28
N LEU A 113 12.00 -27.47 4.24
CA LEU A 113 11.60 -27.70 2.85
C LEU A 113 11.39 -29.18 2.51
N GLU A 114 11.93 -30.11 3.29
CA GLU A 114 11.68 -31.56 3.12
C GLU A 114 10.23 -31.92 3.43
N ASN A 115 9.56 -31.16 4.31
CA ASN A 115 8.17 -31.38 4.69
C ASN A 115 7.15 -30.82 3.68
N LYS A 116 7.61 -30.16 2.61
CA LYS A 116 6.74 -29.48 1.65
C LYS A 116 5.68 -30.41 1.05
N ALA A 117 6.07 -31.62 0.65
CA ALA A 117 5.16 -32.58 0.03
C ALA A 117 4.04 -33.00 1.00
N ASP A 118 4.36 -33.18 2.29
CA ASP A 118 3.41 -33.60 3.31
C ASP A 118 2.40 -32.48 3.63
N VAL A 119 2.88 -31.22 3.72
CA VAL A 119 2.02 -30.04 3.92
C VAL A 119 1.07 -29.85 2.73
N GLU A 120 1.58 -29.99 1.50
CA GLU A 120 0.75 -29.91 0.28
C GLU A 120 -0.28 -31.05 0.21
N ALA A 121 0.11 -32.26 0.62
CA ALA A 121 -0.80 -33.40 0.69
C ALA A 121 -1.91 -33.19 1.73
N ALA A 122 -1.58 -32.69 2.92
CA ALA A 122 -2.55 -32.35 3.96
C ALA A 122 -3.53 -31.28 3.47
N ARG A 123 -3.04 -30.23 2.80
CA ARG A 123 -3.93 -29.20 2.21
C ARG A 123 -4.83 -29.75 1.11
N ALA A 124 -4.28 -30.59 0.23
CA ALA A 124 -5.07 -31.22 -0.82
C ALA A 124 -6.16 -32.16 -0.27
N ALA A 125 -5.89 -32.85 0.84
CA ALA A 125 -6.87 -33.68 1.53
C ALA A 125 -7.98 -32.81 2.16
N TYR A 126 -7.62 -31.72 2.85
CA TYR A 126 -8.58 -30.77 3.41
C TYR A 126 -9.47 -30.13 2.33
N GLU A 127 -8.93 -29.76 1.16
CA GLU A 127 -9.73 -29.15 0.11
C GLU A 127 -10.73 -30.08 -0.58
N LYS A 128 -10.52 -31.40 -0.48
CA LYS A 128 -11.46 -32.42 -1.01
C LYS A 128 -12.67 -32.64 -0.10
N LEU A 129 -12.62 -32.20 1.15
CA LEU A 129 -13.74 -32.30 2.08
C LEU A 129 -14.91 -31.41 1.62
N ASN A 130 -16.13 -31.87 1.86
CA ASN A 130 -17.33 -31.06 1.65
C ASN A 130 -17.52 -30.03 2.79
N GLY A 131 -18.52 -29.16 2.68
CA GLY A 131 -18.73 -28.08 3.66
C GLY A 131 -18.99 -28.57 5.09
N VAL A 132 -19.66 -29.71 5.25
CA VAL A 132 -19.98 -30.29 6.56
C VAL A 132 -18.70 -30.88 7.16
N ALA A 133 -17.98 -31.73 6.42
CA ALA A 133 -16.74 -32.34 6.87
C ALA A 133 -15.63 -31.30 7.16
N LYS A 134 -15.54 -30.22 6.38
CA LYS A 134 -14.60 -29.11 6.66
C LYS A 134 -14.89 -28.43 8.01
N ALA A 135 -16.16 -28.29 8.38
CA ALA A 135 -16.56 -27.67 9.65
C ALA A 135 -16.29 -28.55 10.87
N LEU A 136 -16.03 -29.86 10.66
CA LEU A 136 -15.70 -30.81 11.72
C LEU A 136 -14.20 -30.89 12.01
N VAL A 137 -13.33 -30.41 11.11
CA VAL A 137 -11.88 -30.33 11.37
C VAL A 137 -11.63 -29.22 12.38
N SER A 138 -10.86 -29.52 13.43
CA SER A 138 -10.61 -28.55 14.49
C SER A 138 -9.93 -27.26 14.00
N GLU A 139 -10.29 -26.14 14.63
CA GLU A 139 -9.66 -24.83 14.34
C GLU A 139 -8.14 -24.87 14.57
N ASP A 140 -7.68 -25.63 15.57
CA ASP A 140 -6.25 -25.81 15.87
C ASP A 140 -5.52 -26.55 14.76
N ALA A 141 -6.12 -27.61 14.19
CA ALA A 141 -5.56 -28.30 13.04
C ALA A 141 -5.49 -27.35 11.83
N VAL A 142 -6.56 -26.63 11.52
CA VAL A 142 -6.55 -25.66 10.42
C VAL A 142 -5.47 -24.60 10.61
N ALA A 143 -5.33 -24.04 11.82
CA ALA A 143 -4.30 -23.07 12.15
C ALA A 143 -2.88 -23.64 12.01
N LYS A 144 -2.66 -24.91 12.41
CA LYS A 144 -1.38 -25.61 12.25
C LYS A 144 -1.03 -25.79 10.77
N LEU A 145 -1.99 -26.18 9.94
CA LEU A 145 -1.80 -26.33 8.50
C LEU A 145 -1.42 -24.99 7.84
N GLU A 146 -2.14 -23.90 8.16
CA GLU A 146 -1.82 -22.55 7.65
C GLU A 146 -0.43 -22.07 8.10
N ALA A 147 -0.04 -22.35 9.34
CA ALA A 147 1.28 -22.00 9.86
C ALA A 147 2.40 -22.77 9.14
N ALA A 148 2.19 -24.08 8.88
CA ALA A 148 3.13 -24.90 8.12
C ALA A 148 3.26 -24.42 6.66
N GLU A 149 2.15 -24.14 5.98
CA GLU A 149 2.15 -23.57 4.62
C GLU A 149 2.92 -22.25 4.56
N LYS A 150 2.69 -21.36 5.54
CA LYS A 150 3.40 -20.08 5.63
C LYS A 150 4.91 -20.28 5.84
N GLN A 151 5.30 -21.20 6.72
CA GLN A 151 6.71 -21.48 6.98
C GLN A 151 7.41 -22.02 5.72
N ILE A 152 6.79 -22.95 4.99
CA ILE A 152 7.32 -23.44 3.71
C ILE A 152 7.54 -22.28 2.74
N ALA A 153 6.56 -21.40 2.58
CA ALA A 153 6.67 -20.25 1.69
C ALA A 153 7.81 -19.27 2.10
N ASP A 154 7.98 -19.05 3.41
CA ASP A 154 9.05 -18.21 3.95
C ASP A 154 10.44 -18.84 3.72
N LEU A 155 10.57 -20.16 3.89
CA LEU A 155 11.80 -20.92 3.62
C LEU A 155 12.18 -20.92 2.14
N GLU A 156 11.22 -21.18 1.23
CA GLU A 156 11.46 -21.13 -0.21
C GLU A 156 11.91 -19.73 -0.66
N LYS A 157 11.28 -18.71 -0.08
CA LYS A 157 11.66 -17.32 -0.35
C LYS A 157 13.07 -17.04 0.16
N ALA A 158 13.45 -17.54 1.34
CA ALA A 158 14.78 -17.37 1.90
C ALA A 158 15.86 -18.06 1.03
N GLU A 159 15.62 -19.28 0.57
CA GLU A 159 16.52 -20.01 -0.34
C GLU A 159 16.71 -19.26 -1.66
N ASN A 160 15.61 -18.77 -2.26
CA ASN A 160 15.65 -17.99 -3.50
C ASN A 160 16.38 -16.65 -3.33
N ASP A 161 16.15 -15.95 -2.22
CA ASP A 161 16.83 -14.69 -1.90
C ASP A 161 18.33 -14.94 -1.67
N ALA A 162 18.71 -16.04 -1.01
CA ALA A 162 20.11 -16.45 -0.82
C ALA A 162 20.79 -16.80 -2.15
N ALA A 163 20.12 -17.57 -3.02
CA ALA A 163 20.61 -17.90 -4.36
C ALA A 163 20.79 -16.63 -5.23
N ALA A 164 19.84 -15.70 -5.18
CA ALA A 164 19.94 -14.43 -5.86
C ALA A 164 21.07 -13.55 -5.33
N ALA A 165 21.28 -13.52 -4.00
CA ALA A 165 22.38 -12.80 -3.37
C ALA A 165 23.74 -13.39 -3.79
N LYS A 166 23.89 -14.71 -3.78
CA LYS A 166 25.09 -15.42 -4.25
C LYS A 166 25.38 -15.12 -5.71
N LYS A 167 24.39 -15.30 -6.59
CA LYS A 167 24.55 -15.01 -8.02
C LYS A 167 24.98 -13.56 -8.28
N ALA A 168 24.37 -12.59 -7.58
CA ALA A 168 24.73 -11.18 -7.73
C ALA A 168 26.17 -10.91 -7.24
N ALA A 169 26.58 -11.54 -6.14
CA ALA A 169 27.95 -11.46 -5.64
C ALA A 169 28.95 -12.04 -6.65
N ASP A 170 28.66 -13.21 -7.23
CA ASP A 170 29.49 -13.87 -8.24
C ASP A 170 29.62 -13.01 -9.51
N ASP A 171 28.51 -12.44 -10.00
CA ASP A 171 28.50 -11.54 -11.16
C ASP A 171 29.37 -10.29 -10.92
N ALA A 172 29.32 -9.73 -9.71
CA ALA A 172 30.16 -8.59 -9.32
C ALA A 172 31.63 -8.99 -9.17
N ALA A 173 31.92 -10.12 -8.52
CA ALA A 173 33.26 -10.65 -8.33
C ALA A 173 33.94 -10.94 -9.66
N LYS A 174 33.21 -11.49 -10.64
CA LYS A 174 33.71 -11.68 -12.01
C LYS A 174 34.18 -10.38 -12.63
N LEU A 175 33.34 -9.34 -12.63
CA LEU A 175 33.71 -8.02 -13.19
C LEU A 175 34.93 -7.41 -12.50
N ILE A 176 35.09 -7.62 -11.20
CA ILE A 176 36.23 -7.17 -10.42
C ILE A 176 37.50 -7.97 -10.78
N ASN A 177 37.37 -9.29 -10.89
CA ASN A 177 38.46 -10.19 -11.22
C ASN A 177 38.97 -9.96 -12.64
N ASP A 178 38.10 -9.58 -13.57
CA ASP A 178 38.44 -9.22 -14.95
C ASP A 178 39.19 -7.87 -15.07
N LEU A 179 39.30 -7.08 -14.00
CA LEU A 179 40.07 -5.83 -14.03
C LEU A 179 41.58 -6.12 -14.13
N PRO A 180 42.34 -5.34 -14.94
CA PRO A 180 43.79 -5.36 -14.92
C PRO A 180 44.35 -5.10 -13.52
N ALA A 181 45.59 -5.56 -13.29
CA ALA A 181 46.34 -5.19 -12.09
C ALA A 181 46.50 -3.67 -11.99
N ALA A 182 46.55 -3.12 -10.77
CA ALA A 182 46.46 -1.68 -10.55
C ALA A 182 47.62 -0.90 -11.19
N ASP A 183 48.80 -1.48 -11.29
CA ASP A 183 49.97 -0.95 -11.99
C ASP A 183 49.81 -0.93 -13.51
N LYS A 184 48.93 -1.77 -14.08
CA LYS A 184 48.68 -1.90 -15.52
C LYS A 184 47.44 -1.14 -16.01
N LEU A 185 46.67 -0.52 -15.11
CA LEU A 185 45.46 0.21 -15.47
C LEU A 185 45.77 1.47 -16.26
N THR A 186 44.93 1.74 -17.27
CA THR A 186 44.96 2.96 -18.08
C THR A 186 43.60 3.68 -18.04
N LEU A 187 43.52 4.90 -18.57
CA LEU A 187 42.24 5.60 -18.70
C LEU A 187 41.23 4.88 -19.61
N ALA A 188 41.69 4.02 -20.53
CA ALA A 188 40.80 3.20 -21.36
C ALA A 188 40.01 2.17 -20.53
N ASP A 189 40.56 1.73 -19.40
CA ASP A 189 39.92 0.75 -18.51
C ASP A 189 38.86 1.36 -17.59
N LYS A 190 38.74 2.69 -17.58
CA LYS A 190 37.80 3.43 -16.72
C LYS A 190 36.37 2.87 -16.80
N ALA A 191 35.90 2.57 -18.01
CA ALA A 191 34.54 2.06 -18.19
C ALA A 191 34.34 0.70 -17.50
N LYS A 192 35.36 -0.17 -17.50
CA LYS A 192 35.32 -1.48 -16.83
C LYS A 192 35.36 -1.31 -15.31
N VAL A 193 36.24 -0.44 -14.79
CA VAL A 193 36.34 -0.13 -13.35
C VAL A 193 35.04 0.50 -12.83
N ASP A 194 34.44 1.44 -13.57
CA ASP A 194 33.14 2.02 -13.23
C ASP A 194 32.02 0.97 -13.22
N ALA A 195 32.05 0.02 -14.17
CA ALA A 195 31.07 -1.05 -14.26
C ALA A 195 31.18 -2.01 -13.07
N ALA A 196 32.39 -2.47 -12.75
CA ALA A 196 32.67 -3.32 -11.58
C ALA A 196 32.26 -2.63 -10.28
N LYS A 197 32.61 -1.35 -10.12
CA LYS A 197 32.20 -0.56 -8.95
C LYS A 197 30.69 -0.46 -8.82
N LYS A 198 30.01 -0.16 -9.92
CA LYS A 198 28.55 -0.03 -9.94
C LYS A 198 27.86 -1.36 -9.61
N ALA A 199 28.39 -2.49 -10.10
CA ALA A 199 27.88 -3.82 -9.77
C ALA A 199 28.01 -4.08 -8.27
N TYR A 200 29.20 -3.89 -7.69
CA TYR A 200 29.43 -4.05 -6.25
C TYR A 200 28.56 -3.12 -5.39
N ASP A 201 28.46 -1.84 -5.76
CA ASP A 201 27.66 -0.86 -5.01
C ASP A 201 26.15 -1.22 -4.97
N ALA A 202 25.66 -1.91 -6.00
CA ALA A 202 24.27 -2.32 -6.16
C ALA A 202 23.89 -3.58 -5.36
N LEU A 203 24.86 -4.33 -4.83
CA LEU A 203 24.63 -5.52 -4.03
C LEU A 203 23.90 -5.21 -2.71
N SER A 204 23.08 -6.17 -2.24
CA SER A 204 22.50 -6.18 -0.89
C SER A 204 23.59 -6.33 0.18
N ALA A 205 23.22 -6.22 1.46
CA ALA A 205 24.18 -6.45 2.54
C ALA A 205 24.70 -7.89 2.52
N ASP A 206 23.79 -8.86 2.37
CA ASP A 206 24.12 -10.29 2.33
C ASP A 206 24.98 -10.63 1.11
N ALA A 207 24.63 -10.10 -0.07
CA ALA A 207 25.43 -10.29 -1.27
C ALA A 207 26.83 -9.63 -1.16
N LYS A 208 26.99 -8.54 -0.42
CA LYS A 208 28.31 -7.93 -0.18
C LYS A 208 29.17 -8.77 0.75
N ALA A 209 28.58 -9.44 1.72
CA ALA A 209 29.30 -10.33 2.63
C ALA A 209 29.88 -11.55 1.89
N LEU A 210 29.27 -11.95 0.78
CA LEU A 210 29.74 -13.02 -0.10
C LEU A 210 30.87 -12.60 -1.05
N VAL A 211 31.14 -11.31 -1.23
CA VAL A 211 32.28 -10.86 -2.04
C VAL A 211 33.56 -10.93 -1.22
N SER A 212 34.57 -11.64 -1.73
CA SER A 212 35.83 -11.83 -1.02
C SER A 212 36.55 -10.51 -0.74
N LYS A 213 37.37 -10.50 0.32
CA LYS A 213 38.16 -9.34 0.72
C LYS A 213 39.16 -8.94 -0.37
N GLU A 214 39.76 -9.92 -1.04
CA GLU A 214 40.74 -9.72 -2.12
C GLU A 214 40.10 -9.04 -3.32
N ALA A 215 38.91 -9.48 -3.74
CA ALA A 215 38.15 -8.83 -4.81
C ALA A 215 37.81 -7.38 -4.41
N LYS A 216 37.34 -7.17 -3.17
CA LYS A 216 37.05 -5.83 -2.67
C LYS A 216 38.29 -4.92 -2.71
N ASP A 217 39.43 -5.39 -2.23
CA ASP A 217 40.69 -4.65 -2.21
C ASP A 217 41.18 -4.33 -3.63
N LYS A 218 41.04 -5.28 -4.57
CA LYS A 218 41.35 -5.09 -5.99
C LYS A 218 40.50 -3.98 -6.60
N LEU A 219 39.19 -3.98 -6.33
CA LEU A 219 38.27 -2.93 -6.79
C LEU A 219 38.64 -1.56 -6.22
N ASP A 220 38.91 -1.48 -4.91
CA ASP A 220 39.24 -0.22 -4.25
C ASP A 220 40.56 0.37 -4.78
N LYS A 221 41.59 -0.46 -5.01
CA LYS A 221 42.85 -0.07 -5.67
C LYS A 221 42.64 0.39 -7.11
N ALA A 222 41.83 -0.33 -7.90
CA ALA A 222 41.55 0.03 -9.29
C ALA A 222 40.82 1.38 -9.40
N VAL A 223 39.85 1.64 -8.53
CA VAL A 223 39.13 2.92 -8.46
C VAL A 223 40.07 4.06 -8.08
N ALA A 224 40.96 3.85 -7.10
CA ALA A 224 41.96 4.83 -6.71
C ALA A 224 42.91 5.16 -7.87
N LYS A 225 43.43 4.14 -8.55
CA LYS A 225 44.35 4.31 -9.67
C LYS A 225 43.73 5.07 -10.84
N ILE A 226 42.50 4.72 -11.25
CA ILE A 226 41.80 5.47 -12.31
C ILE A 226 41.63 6.93 -11.92
N ALA A 227 41.29 7.22 -10.66
CA ALA A 227 41.17 8.59 -10.18
C ALA A 227 42.51 9.36 -10.17
N GLU A 228 43.65 8.68 -9.97
CA GLU A 228 44.98 9.26 -10.13
C GLU A 228 45.30 9.57 -11.60
N LEU A 229 45.04 8.61 -12.50
CA LEU A 229 45.27 8.78 -13.94
C LEU A 229 44.41 9.90 -14.53
N GLU A 230 43.17 10.05 -14.06
CA GLU A 230 42.29 11.15 -14.48
C GLU A 230 42.83 12.53 -14.07
N LYS A 231 43.48 12.63 -12.91
CA LYS A 231 44.14 13.87 -12.46
C LYS A 231 45.41 14.16 -13.25
N ALA A 232 46.14 13.12 -13.65
CA ALA A 232 47.37 13.27 -14.45
C ALA A 232 47.07 13.73 -15.89
N ASP A 233 45.97 13.26 -16.50
CA ASP A 233 45.55 13.67 -17.85
C ASP A 233 45.06 15.13 -17.91
N THR A 234 44.44 15.63 -16.83
CA THR A 234 44.08 17.06 -16.72
C THR A 234 45.27 18.00 -16.59
N ASN A 235 46.48 17.50 -16.31
CA ASN A 235 47.70 18.32 -16.20
C ASN A 235 48.51 18.38 -17.51
N LYS A 236 48.11 17.68 -18.58
CA LYS A 236 48.84 17.63 -19.87
C LYS A 236 48.22 18.48 -20.98
N LYS A 237 47.06 19.09 -20.73
CA LYS A 237 46.42 20.08 -21.59
C LYS A 237 46.30 21.35 -20.77
N ASP A 238 47.17 22.34 -21.01
CA ASP A 238 46.85 23.77 -20.99
C ASP A 238 48.13 24.60 -21.19
N ASP A 239 48.23 25.19 -22.39
CA ASP A 239 49.00 26.39 -22.75
C ASP A 239 48.25 27.63 -22.17
N PRO A 240 48.93 28.67 -21.65
CA PRO A 240 48.46 29.43 -20.50
C PRO A 240 47.61 30.64 -20.90
N THR A 241 46.35 30.66 -20.48
CA THR A 241 45.69 31.94 -20.17
C THR A 241 44.80 31.83 -18.92
N LYS A 242 45.31 32.40 -17.83
CA LYS A 242 44.59 32.98 -16.69
C LYS A 242 43.89 32.03 -15.70
N ASP A 243 44.73 31.46 -14.83
CA ASP A 243 44.67 31.52 -13.36
C ASP A 243 43.29 31.53 -12.66
N THR A 244 43.03 30.52 -11.83
CA THR A 244 42.94 30.68 -10.35
C THR A 244 42.72 29.32 -9.64
N GLY A 245 43.82 28.77 -9.12
CA GLY A 245 43.89 28.06 -7.84
C GLY A 245 43.00 26.84 -7.59
N SER A 246 43.58 25.64 -7.73
CA SER A 246 43.21 24.50 -6.87
C SER A 246 43.67 24.79 -5.44
N THR A 247 42.88 25.57 -4.71
CA THR A 247 42.89 25.57 -3.26
C THR A 247 41.75 24.68 -2.77
N THR A 248 42.03 23.86 -1.77
CA THR A 248 41.15 22.94 -1.05
C THR A 248 40.06 23.65 -0.24
N VAL A 249 39.53 24.78 -0.74
CA VAL A 249 38.52 25.58 -0.04
C VAL A 249 37.13 25.07 -0.41
N ALA A 250 36.33 24.81 0.62
CA ALA A 250 34.94 24.44 0.45
C ALA A 250 34.21 25.53 -0.36
N PRO A 251 33.41 25.16 -1.39
CA PRO A 251 32.74 26.13 -2.24
C PRO A 251 31.79 27.01 -1.42
N LYS A 252 31.76 28.29 -1.73
CA LYS A 252 31.00 29.30 -0.97
C LYS A 252 29.50 29.08 -1.17
N VAL A 253 28.69 29.41 -0.16
CA VAL A 253 27.23 29.40 -0.30
C VAL A 253 26.82 30.34 -1.44
N GLY A 254 25.95 29.85 -2.34
CA GLY A 254 25.53 30.56 -3.54
C GLY A 254 26.36 30.22 -4.79
N GLU A 255 27.53 29.62 -4.63
CA GLU A 255 28.41 29.26 -5.75
C GLU A 255 27.77 28.18 -6.63
N LYS A 256 27.86 28.36 -7.95
CA LYS A 256 27.39 27.37 -8.93
C LYS A 256 28.53 26.47 -9.34
N LYS A 257 28.32 25.15 -9.31
CA LYS A 257 29.31 24.15 -9.74
C LYS A 257 28.69 23.20 -10.73
N VAL A 258 29.46 22.85 -11.76
CA VAL A 258 29.05 21.86 -12.75
C VAL A 258 29.72 20.54 -12.42
N VAL A 259 28.92 19.49 -12.21
CA VAL A 259 29.40 18.13 -11.94
C VAL A 259 28.77 17.20 -12.97
N SER A 260 29.60 16.53 -13.76
CA SER A 260 29.15 15.61 -14.82
C SER A 260 28.14 16.23 -15.80
N GLY A 261 28.31 17.52 -16.11
CA GLY A 261 27.42 18.28 -17.00
C GLY A 261 26.11 18.75 -16.37
N VAL A 262 25.92 18.57 -15.06
CA VAL A 262 24.77 19.06 -14.29
C VAL A 262 25.20 20.25 -13.44
N THR A 263 24.43 21.34 -13.47
CA THR A 263 24.71 22.52 -12.64
C THR A 263 24.01 22.41 -11.29
N TYR A 264 24.77 22.59 -10.22
CA TYR A 264 24.32 22.70 -8.84
C TYR A 264 24.63 24.10 -8.29
N GLN A 265 23.90 24.53 -7.27
CA GLN A 265 24.23 25.72 -6.49
C GLN A 265 24.37 25.34 -5.02
N VAL A 266 25.50 25.69 -4.42
CA VAL A 266 25.79 25.43 -3.00
C VAL A 266 24.84 26.26 -2.14
N ALA A 267 24.28 25.62 -1.12
CA ALA A 267 23.41 26.23 -0.13
C ALA A 267 24.00 26.00 1.27
N LYS A 268 23.39 26.63 2.29
CA LYS A 268 23.77 26.43 3.68
C LYS A 268 23.61 24.95 4.11
N ASN A 269 24.22 24.58 5.23
CA ASN A 269 24.06 23.29 5.90
C ASN A 269 24.45 22.07 5.04
N ASN A 270 25.52 22.21 4.25
CA ASN A 270 26.05 21.13 3.40
C ASN A 270 25.01 20.58 2.40
N THR A 271 24.22 21.49 1.82
CA THR A 271 23.20 21.16 0.82
C THR A 271 23.45 21.87 -0.50
N VAL A 272 22.83 21.37 -1.57
CA VAL A 272 22.82 22.00 -2.88
C VAL A 272 21.43 22.02 -3.49
N THR A 273 21.20 23.00 -4.35
CA THR A 273 20.05 23.07 -5.25
C THR A 273 20.44 22.59 -6.65
N TYR A 274 19.63 21.72 -7.24
CA TYR A 274 19.78 21.26 -8.62
C TYR A 274 19.30 22.36 -9.59
N GLN A 275 20.23 23.00 -10.31
CA GLN A 275 19.95 24.18 -11.13
C GLN A 275 19.60 23.84 -12.57
N LYS A 276 20.36 22.93 -13.20
CA LYS A 276 20.22 22.69 -14.63
C LYS A 276 20.69 21.27 -14.99
N PRO A 277 19.91 20.51 -15.79
CA PRO A 277 20.31 19.19 -16.22
C PRO A 277 21.40 19.22 -17.29
N LYS A 278 22.06 18.06 -17.46
CA LYS A 278 22.88 17.75 -18.64
C LYS A 278 22.07 17.97 -19.92
N LYS A 279 22.68 18.62 -20.90
CA LYS A 279 22.07 18.85 -22.23
C LYS A 279 21.65 17.51 -22.86
N ASN A 280 20.54 17.54 -23.62
CA ASN A 280 20.05 16.42 -24.43
C ASN A 280 19.62 15.13 -23.70
N ALA A 281 19.65 15.07 -22.37
CA ALA A 281 19.22 13.90 -21.63
C ALA A 281 17.72 13.64 -21.76
N LYS A 282 17.34 12.38 -22.08
CA LYS A 282 15.94 11.92 -22.17
C LYS A 282 15.42 11.37 -20.84
N LYS A 283 16.29 10.77 -20.02
CA LYS A 283 16.01 10.23 -18.69
C LYS A 283 16.90 10.95 -17.68
N ILE A 284 16.30 11.50 -16.64
CA ILE A 284 17.00 12.26 -15.60
C ILE A 284 16.79 11.57 -14.26
N THR A 285 17.88 11.33 -13.56
CA THR A 285 17.87 11.03 -12.13
C THR A 285 18.51 12.22 -11.43
N ILE A 286 17.73 12.97 -10.66
CA ILE A 286 18.27 13.97 -9.74
C ILE A 286 18.84 13.20 -8.56
N PRO A 287 20.16 13.22 -8.33
CA PRO A 287 20.76 12.36 -7.32
C PRO A 287 20.38 12.81 -5.91
N ALA A 288 20.51 11.93 -4.92
CA ALA A 288 20.27 12.29 -3.52
C ALA A 288 21.40 13.13 -2.93
N THR A 289 22.62 12.94 -3.43
CA THR A 289 23.84 13.62 -3.03
C THR A 289 24.72 13.90 -4.25
N VAL A 290 25.65 14.84 -4.13
CA VAL A 290 26.68 15.12 -5.14
C VAL A 290 27.98 15.46 -4.43
N LYS A 291 29.13 15.06 -4.99
CA LYS A 291 30.45 15.48 -4.51
C LYS A 291 30.89 16.73 -5.28
N ILE A 292 31.29 17.77 -4.55
CA ILE A 292 31.84 19.02 -5.09
C ILE A 292 33.12 19.29 -4.30
N ASN A 293 34.26 19.38 -4.98
CA ASN A 293 35.58 19.56 -4.36
C ASN A 293 35.84 18.54 -3.23
N GLY A 294 35.57 17.26 -3.47
CA GLY A 294 35.76 16.18 -2.49
C GLY A 294 34.69 16.09 -1.38
N LYS A 295 33.94 17.16 -1.11
CA LYS A 295 32.89 17.19 -0.08
C LYS A 295 31.54 16.73 -0.63
N THR A 296 30.81 15.92 0.15
CA THR A 296 29.48 15.41 -0.21
C THR A 296 28.38 16.36 0.26
N TYR A 297 27.56 16.83 -0.68
CA TYR A 297 26.40 17.68 -0.42
C TYR A 297 25.09 16.93 -0.65
N LYS A 298 24.08 17.18 0.19
CA LYS A 298 22.72 16.67 -0.03
C LYS A 298 22.01 17.52 -1.08
N VAL A 299 21.43 16.90 -2.10
CA VAL A 299 20.57 17.62 -3.06
C VAL A 299 19.18 17.76 -2.45
N THR A 300 18.83 18.98 -2.03
CA THR A 300 17.60 19.23 -1.25
C THR A 300 16.52 19.96 -2.05
N ALA A 301 16.87 20.55 -3.19
CA ALA A 301 15.92 21.32 -3.98
C ALA A 301 16.14 21.15 -5.49
N VAL A 302 15.06 21.29 -6.25
CA VAL A 302 15.11 21.56 -7.69
C VAL A 302 14.82 23.03 -7.91
N ALA A 303 15.68 23.71 -8.64
CA ALA A 303 15.61 25.16 -8.79
C ALA A 303 14.38 25.65 -9.54
N LYS A 304 14.12 26.96 -9.37
CA LYS A 304 13.25 27.70 -10.27
C LYS A 304 13.73 27.52 -11.71
N ASN A 305 12.81 27.20 -12.61
CA ASN A 305 13.08 27.01 -14.05
C ASN A 305 14.07 25.88 -14.43
N ALA A 306 14.47 24.97 -13.53
CA ALA A 306 15.56 24.02 -13.79
C ALA A 306 15.43 23.21 -15.10
N PHE A 307 14.21 22.84 -15.47
CA PHE A 307 13.85 22.13 -16.70
C PHE A 307 12.86 22.91 -17.57
N LYS A 308 12.66 24.22 -17.31
CA LYS A 308 11.66 25.01 -18.05
C LYS A 308 11.90 24.92 -19.55
N GLY A 309 10.86 24.54 -20.29
CA GLY A 309 10.90 24.41 -21.75
C GLY A 309 11.72 23.22 -22.26
N ASN A 310 12.15 22.29 -21.40
CA ASN A 310 12.93 21.15 -21.85
C ASN A 310 12.09 20.23 -22.77
N LYS A 311 12.46 20.19 -24.05
CA LYS A 311 11.75 19.45 -25.11
C LYS A 311 12.16 17.98 -25.22
N LYS A 312 13.19 17.52 -24.49
CA LYS A 312 13.80 16.19 -24.67
C LYS A 312 13.58 15.25 -23.49
N VAL A 313 13.51 15.77 -22.26
CA VAL A 313 13.34 14.96 -21.06
C VAL A 313 11.96 14.29 -21.06
N LYS A 314 11.95 12.96 -21.02
CA LYS A 314 10.78 12.09 -20.94
C LYS A 314 10.50 11.64 -19.51
N THR A 315 11.53 11.31 -18.73
CA THR A 315 11.37 10.77 -17.38
C THR A 315 12.30 11.45 -16.38
N VAL A 316 11.75 11.76 -15.19
CA VAL A 316 12.50 12.37 -14.10
C VAL A 316 12.26 11.60 -12.80
N LYS A 317 13.32 11.05 -12.21
CA LYS A 317 13.31 10.48 -10.86
C LYS A 317 14.02 11.44 -9.90
N VAL A 318 13.32 11.92 -8.89
CA VAL A 318 13.86 12.89 -7.93
C VAL A 318 14.44 12.16 -6.71
N GLY A 319 15.67 12.51 -6.32
CA GLY A 319 16.44 11.84 -5.27
C GLY A 319 15.86 12.05 -3.87
N LYS A 320 16.07 11.07 -2.98
CA LYS A 320 15.39 10.93 -1.68
C LYS A 320 15.51 12.13 -0.72
N ASN A 321 16.53 12.97 -0.88
CA ASN A 321 16.78 14.14 -0.02
C ASN A 321 16.06 15.41 -0.48
N VAL A 322 15.46 15.43 -1.67
CA VAL A 322 14.80 16.61 -2.20
C VAL A 322 13.51 16.90 -1.43
N THR A 323 13.44 18.10 -0.87
CA THR A 323 12.30 18.61 -0.11
C THR A 323 11.45 19.62 -0.88
N SER A 324 11.99 20.24 -1.94
CA SER A 324 11.30 21.32 -2.66
C SER A 324 11.50 21.28 -4.16
N ILE A 325 10.40 21.45 -4.89
CA ILE A 325 10.40 21.68 -6.34
C ILE A 325 10.13 23.16 -6.61
N GLY A 326 11.06 23.84 -7.28
CA GLY A 326 11.00 25.28 -7.54
C GLY A 326 9.87 25.71 -8.47
N ALA A 327 9.60 27.01 -8.47
CA ALA A 327 8.62 27.60 -9.38
C ALA A 327 9.01 27.35 -10.84
N SER A 328 8.02 26.98 -11.67
CA SER A 328 8.22 26.66 -13.08
C SER A 328 9.30 25.62 -13.38
N ALA A 329 9.71 24.79 -12.40
CA ALA A 329 10.83 23.86 -12.53
C ALA A 329 10.69 22.95 -13.76
N PHE A 330 9.49 22.45 -14.07
CA PHE A 330 9.14 21.61 -15.21
C PHE A 330 8.06 22.26 -16.10
N GLN A 331 8.00 23.60 -16.12
CA GLN A 331 7.03 24.29 -16.96
C GLN A 331 7.35 24.07 -18.45
N ASN A 332 6.34 23.82 -19.28
CA ASN A 332 6.48 23.59 -20.72
C ASN A 332 7.41 22.41 -21.08
N CYS A 333 7.58 21.41 -20.20
CA CYS A 333 8.30 20.18 -20.55
C CYS A 333 7.43 19.29 -21.45
N LYS A 334 7.37 19.61 -22.74
CA LYS A 334 6.43 19.01 -23.69
C LYS A 334 6.67 17.52 -23.97
N ALA A 335 7.84 16.98 -23.65
CA ALA A 335 8.16 15.55 -23.81
C ALA A 335 8.05 14.74 -22.51
N LEU A 336 7.86 15.39 -21.36
CA LEU A 336 7.87 14.76 -20.06
C LEU A 336 6.63 13.90 -19.88
N THR A 337 6.82 12.59 -19.72
CA THR A 337 5.75 11.61 -19.54
C THR A 337 5.61 11.15 -18.09
N THR A 338 6.73 11.06 -17.37
CA THR A 338 6.75 10.53 -15.99
C THR A 338 7.64 11.34 -15.05
N VAL A 339 7.14 11.65 -13.87
CA VAL A 339 7.91 12.25 -12.77
C VAL A 339 7.67 11.46 -11.48
N THR A 340 8.74 11.18 -10.73
CA THR A 340 8.66 10.59 -9.39
C THR A 340 9.25 11.54 -8.35
N LEU A 341 8.42 11.97 -7.39
CA LEU A 341 8.79 12.81 -6.26
C LEU A 341 8.97 11.95 -4.99
N PRO A 342 10.07 12.13 -4.23
CA PRO A 342 10.38 11.33 -3.05
C PRO A 342 9.50 11.67 -1.84
N ALA A 343 9.55 10.81 -0.83
CA ALA A 343 8.77 10.93 0.41
C ALA A 343 9.05 12.22 1.20
N LYS A 344 10.26 12.79 1.09
CA LYS A 344 10.64 14.03 1.76
C LYS A 344 10.16 15.30 1.05
N THR A 345 9.53 15.21 -0.13
CA THR A 345 9.06 16.39 -0.87
C THR A 345 7.93 17.09 -0.10
N LYS A 346 8.17 18.32 0.36
CA LYS A 346 7.19 19.13 1.10
C LYS A 346 6.52 20.15 0.20
N THR A 347 7.27 20.80 -0.68
CA THR A 347 6.80 21.97 -1.45
C THR A 347 6.86 21.75 -2.96
N ILE A 348 5.86 22.27 -3.66
CA ILE A 348 5.82 22.37 -5.12
C ILE A 348 5.50 23.82 -5.49
N GLY A 349 6.42 24.44 -6.22
CA GLY A 349 6.38 25.85 -6.56
C GLY A 349 5.29 26.23 -7.57
N LYS A 350 5.09 27.54 -7.72
CA LYS A 350 4.10 28.12 -8.65
C LYS A 350 4.39 27.62 -10.05
N ASN A 351 3.37 27.11 -10.75
CA ASN A 351 3.50 26.60 -12.13
C ASN A 351 4.54 25.49 -12.35
N ALA A 352 4.95 24.75 -11.30
CA ALA A 352 6.05 23.78 -11.39
C ALA A 352 5.92 22.78 -12.55
N PHE A 353 4.73 22.26 -12.84
CA PHE A 353 4.47 21.32 -13.94
C PHE A 353 3.55 21.91 -15.01
N ALA A 354 3.39 23.24 -15.04
CA ALA A 354 2.40 23.87 -15.91
C ALA A 354 2.71 23.63 -17.40
N ASN A 355 1.68 23.37 -18.20
CA ASN A 355 1.76 23.08 -19.64
C ASN A 355 2.58 21.83 -20.02
N SER A 356 2.87 20.92 -19.09
CA SER A 356 3.50 19.63 -19.41
C SER A 356 2.47 18.64 -19.96
N LYS A 357 2.03 18.91 -21.20
CA LYS A 357 0.87 18.26 -21.83
C LYS A 357 1.02 16.76 -22.09
N LYS A 358 2.24 16.22 -22.19
CA LYS A 358 2.49 14.78 -22.38
C LYS A 358 2.64 13.99 -21.08
N LEU A 359 2.48 14.65 -19.93
CA LEU A 359 2.61 14.01 -18.63
C LEU A 359 1.49 12.97 -18.45
N LYS A 360 1.87 11.70 -18.36
CA LYS A 360 0.98 10.54 -18.19
C LYS A 360 0.93 10.08 -16.74
N LYS A 361 2.04 10.18 -16.02
CA LYS A 361 2.16 9.69 -14.65
C LYS A 361 2.96 10.62 -13.76
N ILE A 362 2.43 10.90 -12.57
CA ILE A 362 3.16 11.55 -11.48
C ILE A 362 3.10 10.61 -10.29
N VAL A 363 4.25 10.24 -9.74
CA VAL A 363 4.33 9.48 -8.49
C VAL A 363 4.76 10.43 -7.39
N ILE A 364 3.99 10.55 -6.33
CA ILE A 364 4.28 11.41 -5.18
C ILE A 364 4.33 10.52 -3.94
N LYS A 365 5.52 10.24 -3.41
CA LYS A 365 5.66 9.39 -2.21
C LYS A 365 5.45 10.14 -0.89
N SER A 366 5.25 11.45 -0.93
CA SER A 366 5.20 12.29 0.27
C SER A 366 3.83 12.31 0.93
N THR A 367 3.80 12.25 2.25
CA THR A 367 2.59 12.43 3.08
C THR A 367 2.47 13.84 3.68
N LYS A 368 3.42 14.74 3.38
CA LYS A 368 3.63 16.03 4.08
C LYS A 368 3.18 17.27 3.27
N MET A 369 2.41 17.10 2.19
CA MET A 369 1.96 18.23 1.35
C MET A 369 0.67 18.85 1.88
N THR A 370 0.57 20.18 1.82
CA THR A 370 -0.59 20.95 2.31
C THR A 370 -0.99 22.05 1.33
N LYS A 371 -2.13 22.72 1.59
CA LYS A 371 -2.60 23.89 0.82
C LYS A 371 -1.56 25.00 0.71
N LYS A 372 -0.72 25.17 1.76
CA LYS A 372 0.32 26.22 1.85
C LYS A 372 1.59 25.84 1.07
N THR A 373 1.92 24.55 0.99
CA THR A 373 3.17 24.07 0.40
C THR A 373 3.09 23.81 -1.10
N ILE A 374 1.88 23.56 -1.63
CA ILE A 374 1.64 23.47 -3.07
C ILE A 374 1.12 24.83 -3.56
N LYS A 375 1.92 25.49 -4.40
CA LYS A 375 1.60 26.84 -4.88
C LYS A 375 0.68 26.81 -6.11
N ASN A 376 0.03 27.94 -6.36
CA ASN A 376 -1.02 28.03 -7.37
C ASN A 376 -0.49 27.70 -8.77
N GLY A 377 -1.34 27.00 -9.54
CA GLY A 377 -1.03 26.58 -10.91
C GLY A 377 0.05 25.50 -11.03
N ALA A 378 0.49 24.87 -9.93
CA ALA A 378 1.50 23.80 -9.95
C ALA A 378 1.24 22.74 -11.04
N PHE A 379 -0.03 22.39 -11.31
CA PHE A 379 -0.42 21.42 -12.32
C PHE A 379 -1.26 22.02 -13.46
N LYS A 380 -1.25 23.34 -13.64
CA LYS A 380 -2.09 24.02 -14.65
C LYS A 380 -1.80 23.50 -16.06
N LYS A 381 -2.84 23.13 -16.82
CA LYS A 381 -2.72 22.66 -18.23
C LYS A 381 -1.84 21.40 -18.39
N VAL A 382 -1.79 20.52 -17.38
CA VAL A 382 -1.34 19.12 -17.59
C VAL A 382 -2.44 18.32 -18.31
N SER A 383 -2.09 17.14 -18.85
CA SER A 383 -3.04 16.27 -19.54
C SER A 383 -4.23 15.89 -18.65
N LYS A 384 -5.44 15.87 -19.22
CA LYS A 384 -6.64 15.35 -18.54
C LYS A 384 -6.52 13.85 -18.21
N LYS A 385 -5.67 13.10 -18.93
CA LYS A 385 -5.43 11.67 -18.75
C LYS A 385 -4.28 11.35 -17.77
N VAL A 386 -3.73 12.34 -17.06
CA VAL A 386 -2.62 12.07 -16.12
C VAL A 386 -3.13 11.26 -14.92
N THR A 387 -2.35 10.26 -14.52
CA THR A 387 -2.54 9.52 -13.26
C THR A 387 -1.55 10.05 -12.24
N VAL A 388 -2.03 10.37 -11.04
CA VAL A 388 -1.22 10.80 -9.91
C VAL A 388 -1.27 9.72 -8.83
N ASP A 389 -0.20 8.95 -8.71
CA ASP A 389 -0.05 7.93 -7.68
C ASP A 389 0.44 8.58 -6.39
N VAL A 390 -0.29 8.39 -5.29
CA VAL A 390 -0.03 8.99 -3.97
C VAL A 390 -0.15 7.91 -2.87
N PRO A 391 0.28 8.16 -1.63
CA PRO A 391 0.04 7.19 -0.55
C PRO A 391 -1.48 7.05 -0.31
N ASN A 392 -1.99 5.83 -0.22
CA ASN A 392 -3.43 5.53 -0.12
C ASN A 392 -4.16 6.40 0.92
N LYS A 393 -3.56 6.54 2.12
CA LYS A 393 -4.08 7.37 3.22
C LYS A 393 -4.24 8.87 2.87
N LYS A 394 -3.64 9.35 1.78
CA LYS A 394 -3.70 10.74 1.30
C LYS A 394 -4.46 10.90 -0.01
N ALA A 395 -4.92 9.83 -0.67
CA ALA A 395 -5.55 9.90 -1.99
C ALA A 395 -6.70 10.91 -2.08
N LYS A 396 -7.69 10.82 -1.17
CA LYS A 396 -8.85 11.73 -1.12
C LYS A 396 -8.42 13.19 -0.88
N THR A 397 -7.56 13.43 0.11
CA THR A 397 -7.07 14.77 0.48
C THR A 397 -6.26 15.40 -0.65
N TYR A 398 -5.34 14.64 -1.25
CA TYR A 398 -4.46 15.10 -2.30
C TYR A 398 -5.19 15.34 -3.61
N LYS A 399 -6.22 14.54 -3.93
CA LYS A 399 -7.10 14.80 -5.08
C LYS A 399 -7.69 16.21 -5.02
N LYS A 400 -8.36 16.56 -3.92
CA LYS A 400 -8.95 17.90 -3.70
C LYS A 400 -7.88 18.99 -3.73
N LEU A 401 -6.74 18.74 -3.07
CA LEU A 401 -5.63 19.69 -3.00
C LEU A 401 -5.06 19.97 -4.40
N PHE A 402 -4.74 18.95 -5.19
CA PHE A 402 -4.11 19.10 -6.50
C PHE A 402 -5.07 19.71 -7.52
N GLN A 403 -6.37 19.40 -7.45
CA GLN A 403 -7.39 20.05 -8.28
C GLN A 403 -7.43 21.57 -8.03
N LYS A 404 -7.43 22.00 -6.75
CA LYS A 404 -7.29 23.43 -6.39
C LYS A 404 -5.98 24.07 -6.86
N LYS A 405 -4.98 23.26 -7.25
CA LYS A 405 -3.66 23.70 -7.74
C LYS A 405 -3.48 23.48 -9.23
N GLY A 406 -4.58 23.25 -9.96
CA GLY A 406 -4.64 23.24 -11.42
C GLY A 406 -4.68 21.87 -12.06
N LEU A 407 -4.72 20.78 -11.27
CA LEU A 407 -4.90 19.43 -11.80
C LEU A 407 -6.33 19.30 -12.38
N PRO A 408 -6.52 18.83 -13.63
CA PRO A 408 -7.86 18.64 -14.18
C PRO A 408 -8.72 17.70 -13.34
N LYS A 409 -10.03 17.98 -13.24
CA LYS A 409 -10.97 17.18 -12.45
C LYS A 409 -11.06 15.72 -12.92
N ALA A 410 -10.90 15.49 -14.23
CA ALA A 410 -10.93 14.17 -14.86
C ALA A 410 -9.71 13.27 -14.56
N CYS A 411 -8.66 13.80 -13.93
CA CYS A 411 -7.45 13.04 -13.66
C CYS A 411 -7.65 12.01 -12.54
N LYS A 412 -7.05 10.82 -12.71
CA LYS A 412 -7.04 9.78 -11.69
C LYS A 412 -6.00 10.14 -10.62
N VAL A 413 -6.42 10.17 -9.36
CA VAL A 413 -5.53 10.29 -8.20
C VAL A 413 -5.80 9.08 -7.33
N LYS A 414 -4.83 8.17 -7.25
CA LYS A 414 -4.97 6.87 -6.59
C LYS A 414 -3.81 6.57 -5.67
#